data_AF-A0A7L8UZ35-F1
#
_entry.id   AF-A0A7L8UZ35-F1
#
_cell.length_a   1.000
_cell.length_b   1.000
_cell.length_c   1.000
_cell.angle_alpha   90.00
_cell.angle_beta   90.00
_cell.angle_gamma   90.00
#
_symmetry.space_group_name_H-M   'P 1'
#
loop_
_entity.id
_entity.type
_entity.pdbx_description
1 polymer ?
#
loop_
_entity_poly.entity_id
_entity_poly.type
_entity_poly.pdbx_seq_one_letter_code
_entity_poly.pdbx_strand_id
1 'polypeptide(L)'
;MNNIEKLQQLTHITTAEIADALDVDVATVTAWQQEESMPTVGEFEALVGIFSSQLDAQGIVTQSEKHPIHIRLSLDYLMNLGITMSDWITLKWAFEGQWSGFNLAVGFFDKGHLVRVVTSPEEFVSAFAGYLILQTEGEFEPYIDEFDDDKLYDWRLIKVAGDRFEDVTQMLISTDLPEITL
;
A
#
# COMPACT_ATOMS: atom_id res chain seq x y z
N MET A 1 2.27 -13.63 -4.53
CA MET A 1 1.77 -12.45 -5.23
C MET A 1 2.54 -11.23 -4.77
N ASN A 2 3.38 -10.68 -5.64
CA ASN A 2 4.07 -9.41 -5.43
C ASN A 2 3.17 -8.24 -5.86
N ASN A 3 3.56 -7.03 -5.50
CA ASN A 3 2.83 -5.80 -5.82
C ASN A 3 3.41 -5.06 -7.04
N ILE A 4 4.21 -5.67 -7.93
CA ILE A 4 4.77 -4.99 -9.11
C ILE A 4 3.63 -4.51 -10.03
N GLU A 5 2.73 -5.40 -10.45
CA GLU A 5 1.59 -5.01 -11.31
C GLU A 5 0.69 -4.00 -10.62
N LYS A 6 0.47 -4.18 -9.30
CA LYS A 6 -0.32 -3.26 -8.47
C LYS A 6 0.30 -1.85 -8.47
N LEU A 7 1.59 -1.76 -8.21
CA LEU A 7 2.32 -0.50 -8.22
C LEU A 7 2.32 0.15 -9.61
N GLN A 8 2.41 -0.63 -10.68
CA GLN A 8 2.26 -0.08 -12.04
C GLN A 8 0.89 0.53 -12.30
N GLN A 9 -0.18 -0.14 -11.84
CA GLN A 9 -1.54 0.41 -11.95
C GLN A 9 -1.65 1.72 -11.18
N LEU A 10 -1.09 1.75 -9.96
CA LEU A 10 -1.10 2.90 -9.07
C LEU A 10 -0.28 4.08 -9.59
N THR A 11 0.85 3.83 -10.24
CA THR A 11 1.76 4.88 -10.73
C THR A 11 1.61 5.16 -12.23
N HIS A 12 0.74 4.42 -12.92
CA HIS A 12 0.53 4.47 -14.37
C HIS A 12 1.80 4.25 -15.21
N ILE A 13 2.85 3.64 -14.66
CA ILE A 13 4.09 3.35 -15.38
C ILE A 13 3.94 2.06 -16.18
N THR A 14 4.36 2.08 -17.44
CA THR A 14 4.28 0.92 -18.32
C THR A 14 5.43 -0.07 -18.07
N THR A 15 5.22 -1.32 -18.44
CA THR A 15 6.28 -2.36 -18.40
C THR A 15 7.49 -1.96 -19.25
N ALA A 16 7.26 -1.25 -20.36
CA ALA A 16 8.33 -0.76 -21.24
C ALA A 16 9.16 0.35 -20.57
N GLU A 17 8.53 1.27 -19.84
CA GLU A 17 9.25 2.32 -19.10
C GLU A 17 10.07 1.76 -17.93
N ILE A 18 9.56 0.73 -17.24
CA ILE A 18 10.34 0.03 -16.20
C ILE A 18 11.56 -0.66 -16.84
N ALA A 19 11.35 -1.38 -17.94
CA ALA A 19 12.39 -2.12 -18.63
C ALA A 19 13.51 -1.18 -19.11
N ASP A 20 13.14 -0.05 -19.72
CA ASP A 20 14.06 1.00 -20.17
C ASP A 20 14.83 1.62 -18.98
N ALA A 21 14.14 1.93 -17.88
CA ALA A 21 14.76 2.51 -16.68
C ALA A 21 15.77 1.57 -15.99
N LEU A 22 15.58 0.26 -16.12
CA LEU A 22 16.43 -0.77 -15.53
C LEU A 22 17.47 -1.35 -16.50
N ASP A 23 17.45 -0.96 -17.78
CA ASP A 23 18.26 -1.53 -18.87
C ASP A 23 18.10 -3.06 -18.98
N VAL A 24 16.84 -3.52 -18.95
CA VAL A 24 16.46 -4.94 -19.12
C VAL A 24 15.43 -5.12 -20.22
N ASP A 25 15.21 -6.36 -20.65
CA ASP A 25 14.14 -6.67 -21.60
C ASP A 25 12.75 -6.55 -20.96
N VAL A 26 11.76 -6.10 -21.75
CA VAL A 26 10.33 -6.08 -21.36
C VAL A 26 9.85 -7.46 -20.89
N ALA A 27 10.37 -8.52 -21.50
CA ALA A 27 10.08 -9.90 -21.12
C ALA A 27 10.55 -10.22 -19.69
N THR A 28 11.68 -9.67 -19.25
CA THR A 28 12.20 -9.84 -17.89
C THR A 28 11.25 -9.22 -16.86
N VAL A 29 10.80 -7.98 -17.11
CA VAL A 29 9.83 -7.32 -16.22
C VAL A 29 8.50 -8.07 -16.19
N THR A 30 8.06 -8.58 -17.34
CA THR A 30 6.84 -9.42 -17.43
C THR A 30 6.98 -10.71 -16.61
N ALA A 31 8.14 -11.36 -16.66
CA ALA A 31 8.41 -12.56 -15.85
C ALA A 31 8.40 -12.27 -14.34
N TRP A 32 8.83 -11.08 -13.91
CA TRP A 32 8.73 -10.65 -12.51
C TRP A 32 7.29 -10.40 -12.07
N GLN A 33 6.49 -9.72 -12.92
CA GLN A 33 5.07 -9.48 -12.68
C GLN A 33 4.30 -10.80 -12.49
N GLN A 34 4.61 -11.80 -13.31
CA GLN A 34 3.97 -13.11 -13.32
C GLN A 34 4.59 -14.12 -12.33
N GLU A 35 5.57 -13.70 -11.53
CA GLU A 35 6.29 -14.54 -10.57
C GLU A 35 7.02 -15.75 -11.21
N GLU A 36 7.28 -15.70 -12.51
CA GLU A 36 8.03 -16.73 -13.23
C GLU A 36 9.54 -16.65 -12.92
N SER A 37 10.01 -15.48 -12.51
CA SER A 37 11.35 -15.25 -12.01
C SER A 37 11.37 -14.15 -10.95
N MET A 38 12.46 -14.07 -10.18
CA MET A 38 12.62 -13.08 -9.12
C MET A 38 13.67 -12.03 -9.50
N PRO A 39 13.39 -10.73 -9.29
CA PRO A 39 14.43 -9.71 -9.32
C PRO A 39 15.56 -10.03 -8.34
N THR A 40 16.77 -9.60 -8.67
CA THR A 40 17.88 -9.49 -7.73
C THR A 40 17.60 -8.41 -6.69
N VAL A 41 18.36 -8.41 -5.59
CA VAL A 41 18.23 -7.36 -4.56
C VAL A 41 18.43 -5.96 -5.15
N GLY A 42 19.38 -5.78 -6.06
CA GLY A 42 19.62 -4.49 -6.70
C GLY A 42 18.46 -4.05 -7.60
N GLU A 43 17.87 -4.98 -8.34
CA GLU A 43 16.68 -4.70 -9.18
C GLU A 43 15.46 -4.37 -8.31
N PHE A 44 15.29 -5.04 -7.17
CA PHE A 44 14.25 -4.71 -6.21
C PHE A 44 14.40 -3.30 -5.63
N GLU A 45 15.62 -2.93 -5.21
CA GLU A 45 15.90 -1.57 -4.73
C GLU A 45 15.60 -0.52 -5.81
N ALA A 46 15.95 -0.82 -7.06
CA ALA A 46 15.68 0.05 -8.20
C ALA A 46 14.18 0.17 -8.49
N LEU A 47 13.43 -0.94 -8.48
CA LEU A 47 11.97 -0.94 -8.64
C LEU A 47 11.28 -0.09 -7.57
N VAL A 48 11.65 -0.27 -6.30
CA VAL A 48 11.17 0.57 -5.18
C VAL A 48 11.45 2.05 -5.44
N GLY A 49 12.65 2.38 -5.92
CA GLY A 49 13.02 3.75 -6.26
C GLY A 49 12.17 4.34 -7.40
N ILE A 50 11.95 3.56 -8.46
CA ILE A 50 11.11 3.95 -9.61
C ILE A 50 9.68 4.24 -9.14
N PHE A 51 9.04 3.28 -8.45
CA PHE A 51 7.66 3.46 -8.01
C PHE A 51 7.51 4.60 -7.01
N SER A 52 8.44 4.75 -6.06
CA SER A 52 8.44 5.87 -5.12
C SER A 52 8.51 7.21 -5.85
N SER A 53 9.39 7.33 -6.86
CA SER A 53 9.54 8.56 -7.64
C SER A 53 8.28 8.93 -8.42
N GLN A 54 7.56 7.93 -8.93
CA GLN A 54 6.29 8.16 -9.65
C GLN A 54 5.16 8.56 -8.70
N LEU A 55 5.05 7.91 -7.54
CA LEU A 55 4.09 8.28 -6.49
C LEU A 55 4.36 9.69 -5.96
N ASP A 56 5.63 10.06 -5.79
CA ASP A 56 6.04 11.41 -5.41
C ASP A 56 5.61 12.44 -6.45
N ALA A 57 5.87 12.17 -7.74
CA ALA A 57 5.44 13.04 -8.83
C ALA A 57 3.91 13.22 -8.85
N GLN A 58 3.16 12.14 -8.64
CA GLN A 58 1.70 12.16 -8.55
C GLN A 58 1.20 12.98 -7.35
N GLY A 59 1.81 12.81 -6.18
CA GLY A 59 1.51 13.59 -4.99
C GLY A 59 1.80 15.08 -5.20
N ILE A 60 2.97 15.42 -5.75
CA ILE A 60 3.36 16.81 -6.05
C ILE A 60 2.35 17.54 -6.94
N VAL A 61 1.76 16.84 -7.91
CA VAL A 61 0.77 17.42 -8.83
C VAL A 61 -0.56 17.73 -8.12
N THR A 62 -0.91 16.95 -7.10
CA THR A 62 -2.27 16.91 -6.54
C THR A 62 -2.38 17.47 -5.13
N GLN A 63 -1.27 17.54 -4.39
CA GLN A 63 -1.22 18.00 -3.01
C GLN A 63 -0.90 19.49 -2.91
N SER A 64 -1.56 20.17 -1.97
CA SER A 64 -1.23 21.56 -1.59
C SER A 64 -0.24 21.64 -0.43
N GLU A 65 -0.11 20.57 0.34
CA GLU A 65 0.81 20.46 1.47
C GLU A 65 2.27 20.34 1.00
N LYS A 66 3.23 20.32 1.92
CA LYS A 66 4.64 20.07 1.57
C LYS A 66 4.91 18.57 1.42
N HIS A 67 5.66 18.22 0.38
CA HIS A 67 6.17 16.87 0.18
C HIS A 67 6.98 16.40 1.41
N PRO A 68 6.70 15.19 1.93
CA PRO A 68 7.45 14.62 3.04
C PRO A 68 8.86 14.21 2.59
N ILE A 69 9.87 14.82 3.19
CA ILE A 69 11.26 14.69 2.75
C ILE A 69 11.78 13.26 3.00
N HIS A 70 12.28 12.59 1.95
CA HIS A 70 12.99 11.30 2.00
C HIS A 70 12.18 10.06 2.42
N ILE A 71 10.91 9.96 2.03
CA ILE A 71 10.12 8.74 2.25
C ILE A 71 10.00 7.97 0.94
N ARG A 72 10.17 6.64 1.02
CA ARG A 72 10.09 5.72 -0.11
C ARG A 72 9.30 4.49 0.30
N LEU A 73 8.79 3.78 -0.70
CA LEU A 73 8.24 2.45 -0.49
C LEU A 73 9.32 1.51 0.07
N SER A 74 8.89 0.45 0.75
CA SER A 74 9.73 -0.62 1.25
C SER A 74 9.71 -1.82 0.29
N LEU A 75 10.71 -2.68 0.44
CA LEU A 75 10.73 -3.98 -0.21
C LEU A 75 9.58 -4.87 0.25
N ASP A 76 9.21 -4.78 1.53
CA ASP A 76 8.12 -5.55 2.12
C ASP A 76 6.80 -5.26 1.43
N TYR A 77 6.52 -3.99 1.12
CA TYR A 77 5.32 -3.63 0.38
C TYR A 77 5.39 -4.09 -1.08
N LEU A 78 6.54 -3.92 -1.75
CA LEU A 78 6.74 -4.44 -3.10
C LEU A 78 6.50 -5.97 -3.17
N MET A 79 6.87 -6.68 -2.12
CA MET A 79 6.71 -8.13 -1.99
C MET A 79 5.35 -8.56 -1.39
N ASN A 80 4.44 -7.61 -1.15
CA ASN A 80 3.13 -7.83 -0.53
C ASN A 80 3.18 -8.48 0.87
N LEU A 81 4.29 -8.29 1.60
CA LEU A 81 4.47 -8.83 2.96
C LEU A 81 3.88 -7.91 4.02
N GLY A 82 4.03 -6.60 3.84
CA GLY A 82 3.62 -5.62 4.83
C GLY A 82 3.66 -4.19 4.33
N ILE A 83 3.02 -3.29 5.08
CA ILE A 83 3.06 -1.84 4.91
C ILE A 83 3.81 -1.26 6.11
N THR A 84 4.96 -0.67 5.85
CA THR A 84 5.70 0.10 6.85
C THR A 84 5.06 1.49 7.04
N MET A 85 5.44 2.19 8.11
CA MET A 85 5.07 3.60 8.28
C MET A 85 5.51 4.46 7.07
N SER A 86 6.65 4.16 6.45
CA SER A 86 7.12 4.88 5.26
C SER A 86 6.21 4.63 4.07
N ASP A 87 5.83 3.38 3.80
CA ASP A 87 4.87 3.03 2.74
C ASP A 87 3.56 3.77 2.93
N TRP A 88 3.02 3.73 4.15
CA TRP A 88 1.74 4.35 4.47
C TRP A 88 1.76 5.87 4.27
N ILE A 89 2.85 6.55 4.66
CA ILE A 89 2.99 7.99 4.41
C ILE A 89 3.12 8.28 2.91
N THR A 90 3.91 7.51 2.16
CA THR A 90 4.05 7.67 0.70
C THR A 90 2.71 7.47 -0.02
N LEU A 91 1.95 6.43 0.34
CA LEU A 91 0.63 6.15 -0.24
C LEU A 91 -0.37 7.27 0.12
N LYS A 92 -0.45 7.68 1.39
CA LYS A 92 -1.28 8.84 1.80
C LYS A 92 -0.97 10.07 0.97
N TRP A 93 0.33 10.39 0.87
CA TRP A 93 0.80 11.54 0.12
C TRP A 93 0.40 11.49 -1.36
N ALA A 94 0.57 10.35 -2.01
CA ALA A 94 0.28 10.21 -3.44
C ALA A 94 -1.20 10.31 -3.79
N PHE A 95 -2.10 9.86 -2.90
CA PHE A 95 -3.52 9.68 -3.23
C PHE A 95 -4.47 10.69 -2.60
N GLU A 96 -4.22 11.20 -1.39
CA GLU A 96 -5.22 12.03 -0.68
C GLU A 96 -5.54 13.34 -1.43
N GLY A 97 -4.56 13.93 -2.12
CA GLY A 97 -4.75 15.13 -2.94
C GLY A 97 -5.76 14.95 -4.08
N GLN A 98 -5.91 13.72 -4.57
CA GLN A 98 -6.89 13.36 -5.62
C GLN A 98 -8.29 13.12 -5.05
N TRP A 99 -8.39 12.94 -3.74
CA TRP A 99 -9.55 12.34 -3.12
C TRP A 99 -10.56 13.33 -2.57
N SER A 100 -10.41 14.63 -2.87
CA SER A 100 -11.38 15.67 -2.53
C SER A 100 -11.73 15.72 -1.03
N GLY A 101 -10.70 15.65 -0.17
CA GLY A 101 -10.87 15.78 1.28
C GLY A 101 -11.15 14.47 2.03
N PHE A 102 -10.97 13.32 1.38
CA PHE A 102 -10.89 12.04 2.08
C PHE A 102 -9.44 11.67 2.37
N ASN A 103 -9.24 10.96 3.48
CA ASN A 103 -7.95 10.48 3.93
C ASN A 103 -7.84 8.97 3.73
N LEU A 104 -6.64 8.46 3.44
CA LEU A 104 -6.33 7.04 3.54
C LEU A 104 -6.17 6.66 5.01
N ALA A 105 -6.83 5.58 5.42
CA ALA A 105 -6.85 5.11 6.79
C ALA A 105 -6.86 3.57 6.85
N VAL A 106 -6.57 3.02 8.03
CA VAL A 106 -6.84 1.62 8.33
C VAL A 106 -8.12 1.54 9.15
N GLY A 107 -9.16 0.92 8.61
CA GLY A 107 -10.43 0.69 9.30
C GLY A 107 -10.47 -0.72 9.88
N PHE A 108 -10.98 -0.87 11.10
CA PHE A 108 -11.21 -2.17 11.75
C PHE A 108 -12.70 -2.46 11.83
N PHE A 109 -13.05 -3.69 11.51
CA PHE A 109 -14.42 -4.16 11.38
C PHE A 109 -14.68 -5.31 12.36
N ASP A 110 -15.79 -5.20 13.08
CA ASP A 110 -16.33 -6.27 13.92
C ASP A 110 -17.72 -6.64 13.38
N LYS A 111 -17.88 -7.88 12.92
CA LYS A 111 -19.12 -8.38 12.30
C LYS A 111 -19.62 -7.46 11.18
N GLY A 112 -18.71 -6.98 10.33
CA GLY A 112 -19.00 -6.10 9.19
C GLY A 112 -19.24 -4.63 9.54
N HIS A 113 -19.17 -4.23 10.82
CA HIS A 113 -19.34 -2.85 11.24
C HIS A 113 -17.99 -2.21 11.50
N LEU A 114 -17.74 -1.02 10.92
CA LEU A 114 -16.56 -0.23 11.23
C LEU A 114 -16.60 0.23 12.69
N VAL A 115 -15.61 -0.18 13.48
CA VAL A 115 -15.55 0.09 14.94
C VAL A 115 -14.36 0.95 15.35
N ARG A 116 -13.30 1.00 14.53
CA ARG A 116 -12.10 1.81 14.78
C ARG A 116 -11.48 2.24 13.46
N VAL A 117 -10.84 3.40 13.46
CA VAL A 117 -10.10 3.94 12.30
C VAL A 117 -8.75 4.47 12.79
N VAL A 118 -7.70 4.20 12.02
CA VAL A 118 -6.34 4.71 12.20
C VAL A 118 -6.04 5.63 11.02
N THR A 119 -5.87 6.92 11.31
CA THR A 119 -5.74 7.99 10.30
C THR A 119 -4.42 8.75 10.38
N SER A 120 -3.75 8.74 11.55
CA SER A 120 -2.51 9.47 11.80
C SER A 120 -1.27 8.56 11.95
N PRO A 121 -0.04 9.06 11.68
CA PRO A 121 1.18 8.29 11.86
C PRO A 121 1.37 7.79 13.30
N GLU A 122 0.98 8.59 14.29
CA GLU A 122 1.05 8.22 15.69
C GLU A 122 0.09 7.06 16.01
N GLU A 123 -1.12 7.09 15.46
CA GLU A 123 -2.09 6.00 15.58
C GLU A 123 -1.59 4.73 14.87
N PHE A 124 -0.98 4.87 13.70
CA PHE A 124 -0.40 3.75 12.96
C PHE A 124 0.74 3.08 13.73
N VAL A 125 1.65 3.87 14.30
CA VAL A 125 2.72 3.36 15.16
C VAL A 125 2.15 2.70 16.41
N SER A 126 1.12 3.27 17.01
CA SER A 126 0.49 2.72 18.21
C SER A 126 -0.25 1.40 17.93
N ALA A 127 -0.92 1.29 16.78
CA ALA A 127 -1.73 0.12 16.42
C ALA A 127 -0.89 -1.04 15.87
N PHE A 128 0.19 -0.74 15.14
CA PHE A 128 0.94 -1.73 14.35
C PHE A 128 2.44 -1.73 14.66
N ALA A 129 2.89 -1.04 15.71
CA ALA A 129 4.32 -0.81 15.97
C ALA A 129 5.08 -0.20 14.76
N GLY A 130 4.35 0.47 13.85
CA GLY A 130 4.89 1.03 12.62
C GLY A 130 4.97 0.05 11.45
N TYR A 131 4.38 -1.15 11.57
CA TYR A 131 4.39 -2.19 10.54
C TYR A 131 3.08 -3.01 10.51
N LEU A 132 2.31 -2.87 9.43
CA LEU A 132 1.09 -3.63 9.20
C LEU A 132 1.40 -4.84 8.30
N ILE A 133 1.19 -6.06 8.79
CA ILE A 133 1.39 -7.27 7.99
C ILE A 133 0.21 -7.40 7.00
N LEU A 134 0.51 -7.59 5.72
CA LEU A 134 -0.51 -7.82 4.68
C LEU A 134 -0.80 -9.31 4.53
N GLN A 135 0.24 -10.12 4.45
CA GLN A 135 0.13 -11.52 4.10
C GLN A 135 1.22 -12.34 4.80
N THR A 136 0.85 -13.47 5.38
CA THR A 136 1.78 -14.51 5.84
C THR A 136 1.40 -15.82 5.21
N GLU A 137 2.38 -16.59 4.74
CA GLU A 137 2.15 -17.92 4.16
C GLU A 137 1.11 -17.97 3.01
N GLY A 138 0.84 -16.84 2.37
CA GLY A 138 -0.15 -16.77 1.30
C GLY A 138 -1.54 -16.31 1.73
N GLU A 139 -1.79 -16.06 3.02
CA GLU A 139 -3.09 -15.65 3.55
C GLU A 139 -3.05 -14.23 4.12
N PHE A 140 -4.16 -13.49 3.96
CA PHE A 140 -4.29 -12.16 4.52
C PHE A 140 -4.44 -12.22 6.03
N GLU A 141 -3.60 -11.48 6.76
CA GLU A 141 -3.55 -11.57 8.22
C GLU A 141 -4.74 -10.86 8.88
N PRO A 142 -5.46 -11.48 9.83
CA PRO A 142 -6.36 -10.74 10.70
C PRO A 142 -5.56 -9.84 11.65
N TYR A 143 -6.19 -8.76 12.15
CA TYR A 143 -5.58 -7.97 13.21
C TYR A 143 -5.93 -8.57 14.56
N ILE A 144 -4.92 -8.80 15.39
CA ILE A 144 -5.07 -9.29 16.77
C ILE A 144 -4.83 -8.14 17.73
N ASP A 145 -5.85 -7.73 18.48
CA ASP A 145 -5.72 -6.73 19.53
C ASP A 145 -5.37 -7.40 20.87
N GLU A 146 -4.08 -7.54 21.14
CA GLU A 146 -3.56 -8.14 22.38
C GLU A 146 -3.97 -7.36 23.64
N PHE A 147 -4.41 -6.11 23.51
CA PHE A 147 -4.88 -5.30 24.64
C PHE A 147 -6.38 -5.51 24.94
N ASP A 148 -7.11 -6.16 24.04
CA ASP A 148 -8.55 -6.44 24.13
C ASP A 148 -8.83 -7.95 24.08
N ASP A 149 -8.19 -8.72 24.97
CA ASP A 149 -8.38 -10.19 25.13
C ASP A 149 -8.18 -10.97 23.81
N ASP A 150 -7.12 -10.63 23.07
CA ASP A 150 -6.76 -11.21 21.77
C ASP A 150 -7.90 -11.13 20.74
N LYS A 151 -8.72 -10.07 20.83
CA LYS A 151 -9.83 -9.89 19.92
C LYS A 151 -9.34 -9.72 18.48
N LEU A 152 -9.96 -10.47 17.58
CA LEU A 152 -9.69 -10.43 16.15
C LEU A 152 -10.57 -9.41 15.44
N TYR A 153 -9.95 -8.58 14.61
CA TYR A 153 -10.63 -7.63 13.73
C TYR A 153 -10.29 -7.94 12.27
N ASP A 154 -11.30 -7.85 11.40
CA ASP A 154 -11.04 -7.66 9.98
C ASP A 154 -10.58 -6.21 9.80
N TRP A 155 -9.46 -5.98 9.13
CA TRP A 155 -8.95 -4.63 8.88
C TRP A 155 -8.83 -4.38 7.39
N ARG A 156 -9.10 -3.13 6.98
CA ARG A 156 -9.10 -2.69 5.58
C ARG A 156 -8.39 -1.38 5.42
N LEU A 157 -7.77 -1.19 4.26
CA LEU A 157 -7.36 0.13 3.81
C LEU A 157 -8.62 0.83 3.28
N ILE A 158 -8.99 1.93 3.91
CA ILE A 158 -10.20 2.66 3.57
C ILE A 158 -9.89 4.09 3.22
N LYS A 159 -10.71 4.65 2.35
CA LYS A 159 -10.80 6.09 2.10
C LYS A 159 -11.91 6.65 2.98
N VAL A 160 -11.61 7.60 3.87
CA VAL A 160 -12.57 8.08 4.89
C VAL A 160 -12.71 9.61 4.91
N ALA A 161 -13.94 10.09 5.10
CA ALA A 161 -14.27 11.50 5.32
C ALA A 161 -15.48 11.62 6.26
N GLY A 162 -15.24 12.03 7.52
CA GLY A 162 -16.28 12.00 8.56
C GLY A 162 -16.80 10.58 8.75
N ASP A 163 -18.13 10.41 8.71
CA ASP A 163 -18.77 9.10 8.86
C ASP A 163 -18.83 8.27 7.56
N ARG A 164 -18.31 8.81 6.45
CA ARG A 164 -18.29 8.11 5.16
C ARG A 164 -16.97 7.39 4.97
N PHE A 165 -17.04 6.13 4.53
CA PHE A 165 -15.87 5.40 4.06
C PHE A 165 -16.14 4.61 2.79
N GLU A 166 -15.06 4.23 2.12
CA GLU A 166 -15.01 3.33 0.96
C GLU A 166 -13.83 2.37 1.18
N ASP A 167 -14.06 1.07 0.98
CA ASP A 167 -12.97 0.08 1.02
C ASP A 167 -12.12 0.23 -0.26
N VAL A 168 -10.85 0.52 -0.08
CA VAL A 168 -9.88 0.69 -1.17
C VAL A 168 -8.74 -0.33 -1.06
N THR A 169 -8.93 -1.40 -0.29
CA THR A 169 -7.90 -2.41 -0.05
C THR A 169 -7.44 -3.05 -1.35
N GLN A 170 -8.36 -3.52 -2.19
CA GLN A 170 -8.02 -4.13 -3.49
C GLN A 170 -7.33 -3.17 -4.46
N MET A 171 -7.53 -1.86 -4.30
CA MET A 171 -6.83 -0.86 -5.11
C MET A 171 -5.35 -0.79 -4.74
N LEU A 172 -4.99 -1.06 -3.49
CA LEU A 172 -3.64 -0.83 -2.95
C LEU A 172 -2.81 -2.11 -2.82
N ILE A 173 -3.42 -3.28 -2.63
CA ILE A 173 -2.69 -4.54 -2.51
C ILE A 173 -3.05 -5.51 -3.62
N SER A 174 -2.19 -6.49 -3.87
CA SER A 174 -2.47 -7.53 -4.85
C SER A 174 -3.43 -8.61 -4.33
N THR A 175 -3.47 -8.87 -3.02
CA THR A 175 -4.31 -9.92 -2.42
C THR A 175 -5.80 -9.78 -2.76
N ASP A 176 -6.42 -10.89 -3.20
CA ASP A 176 -7.87 -10.94 -3.46
C ASP A 176 -8.64 -11.05 -2.14
N LEU A 177 -9.49 -10.06 -1.87
CA LEU A 177 -10.27 -9.94 -0.65
C LEU A 177 -11.66 -9.41 -0.95
N PRO A 178 -12.76 -10.02 -0.47
CA PRO A 178 -14.09 -9.47 -0.67
C PRO A 178 -14.17 -8.02 -0.19
N GLU A 179 -14.68 -7.12 -1.03
CA GLU A 179 -14.90 -5.73 -0.66
C GLU A 179 -15.96 -5.63 0.44
N ILE A 180 -15.68 -4.82 1.46
CA ILE A 180 -16.70 -4.49 2.45
C ILE A 180 -17.64 -3.45 1.85
N THR A 181 -18.86 -3.87 1.54
CA THR A 181 -19.95 -3.00 1.09
C THR A 181 -20.82 -2.60 2.28
N LEU A 182 -21.19 -1.31 2.33
CA LEU A 182 -22.14 -0.75 3.30
C LEU A 182 -23.58 -1.21 3.03
#